data_AF-A0A8S0H0X2-F1
#
_entry.id   AF-A0A8S0H0X2-F1
#
_cell.length_a   1.000
_cell.length_b   1.000
_cell.length_c   1.000
_cell.angle_alpha   90.00
_cell.angle_beta   90.00
_cell.angle_gamma   90.00
#
_symmetry.space_group_name_H-M   'P 1'
#
loop_
_entity.id
_entity.type
_entity.pdbx_description
1 polymer ?
#
loop_
_entity_poly.entity_id
_entity_poly.type
_entity_poly.pdbx_seq_one_letter_code
_entity_poly.pdbx_strand_id
1 'polypeptide(L)'
;MVAVIHPGDNSKDHSRLGTLSNLYGRPIQISEAITATLGDPMLSPFVNADQVGVIGYSAGGETALILSGATPDLDRLRRYCQERPNDRDACNTQGELIVDRDDLQPVADPRVHALMLLAP
;
A
#
# COMPACT_ATOMS: atom_id res chain seq x y z
N MET A 1 9.93 -15.46 9.78
CA MET A 1 8.87 -14.71 9.07
C MET A 1 8.92 -13.27 9.55
N VAL A 2 8.74 -12.30 8.66
CA VAL A 2 8.61 -10.89 9.03
C VAL A 2 7.14 -10.52 8.94
N ALA A 3 6.61 -9.83 9.95
CA ALA A 3 5.23 -9.38 9.99
C ALA A 3 5.20 -7.86 10.17
N VAL A 4 4.43 -7.18 9.32
CA VAL A 4 4.25 -5.73 9.35
C VAL A 4 3.03 -5.39 10.18
N ILE A 5 3.12 -4.34 10.99
CA ILE A 5 1.97 -3.71 11.64
C ILE A 5 1.81 -2.34 11.00
N HIS A 6 0.67 -2.09 10.34
CA HIS A 6 0.37 -0.79 9.77
C HIS A 6 -0.06 0.19 10.89
N PRO A 7 0.70 1.26 11.17
CA PRO A 7 0.34 2.22 12.21
C PRO A 7 -0.97 2.94 11.85
N GLY A 8 -1.92 2.99 12.79
CA GLY A 8 -3.25 3.56 12.55
C GLY A 8 -4.19 2.75 11.66
N ASP A 9 -3.77 1.57 11.20
CA ASP A 9 -4.61 0.66 10.42
C ASP A 9 -4.29 -0.82 10.74
N ASN A 10 -4.58 -1.22 11.97
CA ASN A 10 -4.40 -2.59 12.48
C ASN A 10 -5.51 -2.94 13.47
N SER A 11 -5.62 -4.19 13.92
CA SER A 11 -6.73 -4.66 14.77
C SER A 11 -6.96 -3.91 16.10
N LYS A 12 -5.99 -3.11 16.55
CA LYS A 12 -6.09 -2.32 17.79
C LYS A 12 -6.25 -0.82 17.54
N ASP A 13 -5.98 -0.35 16.33
CA ASP A 13 -5.93 1.08 16.00
C ASP A 13 -6.31 1.30 14.54
N HIS A 14 -7.45 1.96 14.32
CA HIS A 14 -8.03 2.27 13.01
C HIS A 14 -8.00 3.79 12.72
N SER A 15 -7.21 4.56 13.48
CA SER A 15 -7.21 6.03 13.46
C SER A 15 -6.77 6.67 12.14
N ARG A 16 -6.12 5.92 11.25
CA ARG A 16 -5.59 6.39 9.96
C ARG A 16 -6.26 5.78 8.74
N LEU A 17 -7.42 5.14 8.92
CA LEU A 17 -8.23 4.72 7.76
C LEU A 17 -8.58 5.93 6.89
N GLY A 18 -8.35 5.80 5.58
CA GLY A 18 -8.62 6.87 4.61
C GLY A 18 -7.65 8.05 4.63
N THR A 19 -6.49 7.93 5.31
CA THR A 19 -5.46 8.99 5.30
C THR A 19 -4.37 8.74 4.26
N LEU A 20 -3.66 9.80 3.85
CA LEU A 20 -2.48 9.68 2.99
C LEU A 20 -1.35 8.91 3.67
N SER A 21 -1.18 9.05 4.99
CA SER A 21 -0.16 8.29 5.70
C SER A 21 -0.42 6.79 5.69
N ASN A 22 -1.67 6.35 5.56
CA ASN A 22 -1.98 4.94 5.34
C ASN A 22 -1.70 4.53 3.88
N LEU A 23 -2.22 5.31 2.91
CA LEU A 23 -2.04 5.02 1.47
C LEU A 23 -0.57 4.91 1.06
N TYR A 24 0.25 5.89 1.45
CA TYR A 24 1.67 5.95 1.06
C TYR A 24 2.60 5.29 2.09
N GLY A 25 2.18 5.17 3.35
CA GLY A 25 2.97 4.50 4.38
C GLY A 25 2.99 2.98 4.22
N ARG A 26 1.90 2.37 3.75
CA ARG A 26 1.83 0.91 3.53
C ARG A 26 2.93 0.40 2.58
N PRO A 27 3.15 0.98 1.39
CA PRO A 27 4.28 0.63 0.53
C PRO A 27 5.64 0.71 1.24
N ILE A 28 5.92 1.82 1.94
CA ILE A 28 7.18 2.01 2.67
C ILE A 28 7.41 0.89 3.69
N GLN A 29 6.37 0.51 4.43
CA GLN A 29 6.48 -0.53 5.44
C GLN A 29 6.73 -1.91 4.83
N ILE A 30 6.19 -2.20 3.64
CA ILE A 30 6.49 -3.43 2.90
C ILE A 30 7.92 -3.40 2.35
N SER A 31 8.39 -2.27 1.83
CA SER A 31 9.78 -2.08 1.42
C SER A 31 10.77 -2.31 2.57
N GLU A 32 10.43 -1.83 3.77
CA GLU A 32 11.22 -2.08 4.97
C GLU A 32 11.17 -3.55 5.41
N ALA A 33 10.03 -4.23 5.24
CA ALA A 33 9.95 -5.67 5.48
C ALA A 33 10.82 -6.49 4.51
N ILE A 34 10.90 -6.08 3.24
CA ILE A 34 11.83 -6.66 2.25
C ILE A 34 13.29 -6.42 2.70
N THR A 35 13.63 -5.18 3.07
CA THR A 35 14.97 -4.83 3.58
C THR A 35 15.34 -5.66 4.82
N ALA A 36 14.43 -5.76 5.79
CA ALA A 36 14.65 -6.55 7.00
C ALA A 36 14.82 -8.03 6.69
N THR A 37 14.03 -8.59 5.77
CA THR A 37 14.14 -10.00 5.35
C THR A 37 15.49 -10.29 4.67
N LEU A 38 15.95 -9.38 3.81
CA LEU A 38 17.24 -9.51 3.11
C LEU A 38 18.44 -9.30 4.04
N GLY A 39 18.28 -8.54 5.12
CA GLY A 39 19.33 -8.30 6.11
C GLY A 39 19.38 -9.32 7.26
N ASP A 40 18.35 -10.15 7.43
CA ASP A 40 18.27 -11.12 8.52
C ASP A 40 19.12 -12.37 8.21
N PRO A 41 20.11 -12.74 9.06
CA PRO A 41 20.99 -13.89 8.80
C PRO A 41 20.28 -15.25 8.72
N MET A 42 19.11 -15.38 9.34
CA MET A 42 18.31 -16.61 9.32
C MET A 42 17.45 -16.71 8.07
N LEU A 43 17.08 -15.59 7.43
CA LEU A 43 16.21 -15.54 6.27
C LEU A 43 16.97 -15.34 4.96
N SER A 44 17.97 -14.46 4.96
CA SER A 44 18.76 -14.07 3.78
C SER A 44 19.35 -15.22 2.96
N PRO A 45 19.76 -16.38 3.53
CA PRO A 45 20.24 -17.50 2.70
C PRO A 45 19.17 -18.15 1.83
N PHE A 46 17.89 -17.87 2.08
CA PHE A 46 16.75 -18.52 1.43
C PHE A 46 15.92 -17.58 0.55
N VAL A 47 16.35 -16.33 0.38
CA VAL A 47 15.64 -15.32 -0.42
C VAL A 47 16.57 -14.67 -1.43
N ASN A 48 16.01 -14.18 -2.54
CA ASN A 48 16.75 -13.49 -3.58
C ASN A 48 16.13 -12.10 -3.83
N ALA A 49 16.96 -11.06 -3.73
CA ALA A 49 16.54 -9.67 -3.92
C ALA A 49 16.03 -9.39 -5.36
N ASP A 50 16.51 -10.16 -6.35
CA ASP A 50 16.12 -10.02 -7.76
C ASP A 50 14.83 -10.81 -8.08
N GLN A 51 14.21 -11.46 -7.09
CA GLN A 51 13.03 -12.32 -7.28
C GLN A 51 11.93 -12.03 -6.25
N VAL A 52 11.67 -10.76 -5.95
CA VAL A 52 10.56 -10.37 -5.06
C VAL A 52 9.27 -10.19 -5.87
N GLY A 53 8.23 -10.90 -5.43
CA GLY A 53 6.85 -10.71 -5.88
C GLY A 53 5.94 -10.26 -4.74
N VAL A 54 4.89 -9.51 -5.06
CA VAL A 54 3.90 -9.02 -4.09
C VAL A 54 2.51 -9.52 -4.45
N ILE A 55 1.82 -10.12 -3.49
CA ILE A 55 0.41 -10.50 -3.61
C ILE A 55 -0.40 -9.55 -2.72
N GLY A 56 -1.40 -8.89 -3.28
CA GLY A 56 -2.19 -7.87 -2.61
C GLY A 56 -3.69 -8.07 -2.79
N TYR A 57 -4.44 -8.06 -1.70
CA TYR A 57 -5.91 -8.11 -1.68
C TYR A 57 -6.47 -6.77 -1.22
N SER A 58 -7.46 -6.21 -1.94
CA SER A 58 -8.10 -4.93 -1.60
C SER A 58 -7.05 -3.81 -1.38
N ALA A 59 -6.96 -3.19 -0.21
CA ALA A 59 -5.92 -2.20 0.12
C ALA A 59 -4.46 -2.73 -0.02
N GLY A 60 -4.28 -4.05 0.09
CA GLY A 60 -3.01 -4.70 -0.24
C GLY A 60 -2.69 -4.66 -1.74
N GLY A 61 -3.71 -4.66 -2.61
CA GLY A 61 -3.55 -4.51 -4.04
C GLY A 61 -3.11 -3.09 -4.43
N GLU A 62 -3.67 -2.08 -3.78
CA GLU A 62 -3.23 -0.69 -3.91
C GLU A 62 -1.75 -0.53 -3.50
N THR A 63 -1.39 -1.13 -2.36
CA THR A 63 -0.01 -1.18 -1.86
C THR A 63 0.93 -1.83 -2.90
N ALA A 64 0.52 -2.97 -3.46
CA ALA A 64 1.28 -3.71 -4.46
C ALA A 64 1.46 -2.91 -5.77
N LEU A 65 0.43 -2.18 -6.20
CA LEU A 65 0.50 -1.30 -7.36
C LEU A 65 1.51 -0.16 -7.14
N ILE A 66 1.47 0.52 -6.00
CA ILE A 66 2.41 1.61 -5.69
C ILE A 66 3.84 1.09 -5.65
N LEU A 67 4.07 -0.07 -5.02
CA LEU A 67 5.39 -0.71 -4.99
C LEU A 67 5.96 -0.99 -6.38
N SER A 68 5.11 -1.26 -7.38
CA SER A 68 5.54 -1.44 -8.77
C SER A 68 5.75 -0.16 -9.56
N GLY A 69 5.51 1.01 -8.95
CA GLY A 69 5.65 2.33 -9.56
C GLY A 69 4.34 2.99 -10.00
N ALA A 70 3.18 2.45 -9.62
CA ALA A 70 1.92 3.16 -9.83
C ALA A 70 1.85 4.41 -8.96
N THR A 71 1.37 5.52 -9.53
CA THR A 71 1.11 6.77 -8.81
C THR A 71 -0.40 6.97 -8.71
N PRO A 72 -1.00 7.00 -7.50
CA PRO A 72 -2.41 7.28 -7.35
C PRO A 72 -2.78 8.68 -7.87
N ASP A 73 -3.83 8.75 -8.69
CA ASP A 73 -4.42 10.00 -9.17
C ASP A 73 -5.68 10.30 -8.35
N LEU A 74 -5.54 11.16 -7.34
CA LEU A 74 -6.63 11.50 -6.42
C LEU A 74 -7.72 12.35 -7.09
N ASP A 75 -7.38 13.14 -8.11
CA ASP A 75 -8.38 13.91 -8.86
C ASP A 75 -9.22 13.00 -9.73
N ARG A 76 -8.64 11.92 -10.27
CA ARG A 76 -9.40 10.87 -10.94
C ARG A 76 -10.33 10.13 -9.97
N LEU A 77 -9.90 9.86 -8.73
CA LEU A 77 -10.76 9.25 -7.72
C LEU A 77 -11.94 10.18 -7.34
N ARG A 78 -11.68 11.47 -7.12
CA ARG A 78 -12.74 12.47 -6.87
C ARG A 78 -13.75 12.51 -8.01
N ARG A 79 -13.29 12.61 -9.26
CA ARG A 79 -14.19 12.60 -10.44
C ARG A 79 -14.99 11.31 -10.54
N TYR A 80 -14.36 10.16 -10.30
CA TYR A 80 -15.04 8.87 -10.27
C TYR A 80 -16.20 8.87 -9.27
N CYS A 81 -15.97 9.38 -8.06
CA CYS A 81 -16.99 9.42 -7.02
C CYS A 81 -18.08 10.48 -7.25
N GLN A 82 -17.78 11.54 -8.00
CA GLN A 82 -18.79 12.50 -8.47
C GLN A 82 -19.72 11.86 -9.52
N GLU A 83 -19.16 11.05 -10.43
CA GLU A 83 -19.93 10.34 -11.46
C GLU A 83 -20.68 9.11 -10.91
N ARG A 84 -20.13 8.47 -9.87
CA ARG A 84 -20.68 7.26 -9.25
C ARG A 84 -20.82 7.39 -7.73
N PRO A 85 -21.68 8.30 -7.24
CA PRO A 85 -21.82 8.55 -5.80
C PRO A 85 -22.37 7.36 -5.01
N ASN A 86 -23.00 6.39 -5.69
CA ASN A 86 -23.59 5.21 -5.06
C ASN A 86 -22.62 4.01 -4.98
N ASP A 87 -21.39 4.13 -5.49
CA ASP A 87 -20.35 3.12 -5.31
C ASP A 87 -19.85 3.16 -3.85
N ARG A 88 -20.48 2.37 -2.99
CA ARG A 88 -20.16 2.36 -1.55
C ARG A 88 -18.83 1.68 -1.24
N ASP A 89 -18.23 0.96 -2.20
CA ASP A 89 -16.95 0.31 -1.98
C ASP A 89 -15.81 1.33 -2.12
N ALA A 90 -15.92 2.26 -3.07
CA ALA A 90 -14.89 3.28 -3.33
C ALA A 90 -15.22 4.69 -2.79
N CYS A 91 -16.49 5.07 -2.65
CA CYS A 91 -16.90 6.48 -2.52
C CYS A 91 -17.51 6.87 -1.18
N ASN A 92 -17.24 6.11 -0.11
CA ASN A 92 -17.71 6.45 1.25
C ASN A 92 -17.23 7.83 1.72
N THR A 93 -16.06 8.30 1.25
CA THR A 93 -15.51 9.63 1.53
C THR A 93 -15.59 10.57 0.33
N GLN A 94 -16.44 10.27 -0.65
CA GLN A 94 -16.60 11.06 -1.90
C GLN A 94 -15.29 11.17 -2.71
N GLY A 95 -14.39 10.20 -2.55
CA GLY A 95 -13.09 10.18 -3.21
C GLY A 95 -12.04 11.09 -2.57
N GLU A 96 -12.30 11.61 -1.36
CA GLU A 96 -11.34 12.40 -0.59
C GLU A 96 -10.54 11.52 0.37
N LEU A 97 -9.26 11.85 0.50
CA LEU A 97 -8.36 11.31 1.51
C LEU A 97 -8.01 12.39 2.52
N ILE A 98 -7.84 12.00 3.78
CA ILE A 98 -7.37 12.90 4.83
C ILE A 98 -5.87 13.13 4.64
N VAL A 99 -5.49 14.39 4.37
CA VAL A 99 -4.09 14.82 4.25
C VAL A 99 -3.51 15.03 5.66
N ASP A 100 -3.16 13.93 6.33
CA ASP A 100 -2.53 13.95 7.65
C ASP A 100 -1.00 14.07 7.59
N ARG A 101 -0.41 13.83 6.41
CA ARG A 101 1.01 13.95 6.09
C ARG A 101 1.15 14.46 4.65
N ASP A 102 1.91 15.52 4.46
CA ASP A 102 2.21 16.15 3.16
C ASP A 102 3.61 15.81 2.64
N ASP A 103 4.47 15.26 3.50
CA ASP A 103 5.83 14.82 3.18
C ASP A 103 5.91 13.42 2.56
N LEU A 104 4.81 12.65 2.61
CA LEU A 104 4.75 11.32 2.03
C LEU A 104 4.36 11.36 0.56
N GLN A 105 5.01 10.51 -0.23
CA GLN A 105 4.77 10.35 -1.66
C GLN A 105 4.67 8.85 -1.99
N PRO A 106 4.00 8.47 -3.09
CA PRO A 106 4.03 7.10 -3.56
C PRO A 106 5.45 6.76 -4.03
N VAL A 107 6.05 5.73 -3.42
CA VAL A 107 7.42 5.29 -3.72
C VAL A 107 7.38 3.84 -4.20
N ALA A 108 7.98 3.62 -5.36
CA ALA A 108 8.22 2.29 -5.91
C ALA A 108 9.37 1.60 -5.15
N ASP A 109 9.35 0.27 -5.13
CA ASP A 109 10.48 -0.53 -4.68
C ASP A 109 11.10 -1.24 -5.89
N PRO A 110 12.35 -0.90 -6.28
CA PRO A 110 12.98 -1.48 -7.46
C PRO A 110 13.19 -3.00 -7.35
N ARG A 111 13.06 -3.59 -6.15
CA ARG A 111 13.17 -5.05 -5.95
C ARG A 111 11.90 -5.79 -6.33
N VAL A 112 10.76 -5.11 -6.51
CA VAL A 112 9.47 -5.75 -6.82
C VAL A 112 9.34 -5.98 -8.33
N HIS A 113 9.32 -7.25 -8.73
CA HIS A 113 9.36 -7.66 -10.14
C HIS A 113 8.07 -8.34 -10.62
N ALA A 114 7.18 -8.75 -9.71
CA ALA A 114 5.94 -9.45 -10.04
C ALA A 114 4.81 -9.07 -9.08
N LEU A 115 3.58 -9.00 -9.60
CA LEU A 115 2.38 -8.70 -8.83
C LEU A 115 1.31 -9.76 -9.04
N MET A 116 0.53 -10.02 -7.98
CA MET A 116 -0.78 -10.66 -8.07
C MET A 116 -1.78 -9.81 -7.30
N LEU A 117 -2.78 -9.30 -8.01
CA LEU A 117 -3.79 -8.39 -7.46
C LEU A 117 -5.12 -9.13 -7.34
N LEU A 118 -5.69 -9.09 -6.15
CA LEU A 118 -6.93 -9.78 -5.80
C LEU A 118 -7.98 -8.73 -5.42
N ALA A 119 -9.17 -8.85 -6.02
CA ALA A 119 -10.32 -8.02 -5.69
C ALA A 119 -11.08 -8.61 -4.48
N PRO A 120 -11.80 -7.77 -3.71
CA PRO A 120 -12.64 -8.20 -2.60
C PRO A 120 -13.85 -9.06 -2.98
#